data_AF-A0A386ZDP4-F1
#
_entry.id   AF-A0A386ZDP4-F1
#
_cell.length_a   1.000
_cell.length_b   1.000
_cell.length_c   1.000
_cell.angle_alpha   90.00
_cell.angle_beta   90.00
_cell.angle_gamma   90.00
#
_symmetry.space_group_name_H-M   'P 1'
#
loop_
_entity.id
_entity.type
_entity.pdbx_description
1 polymer ?
#
loop_
_entity_poly.entity_id
_entity_poly.type
_entity_poly.pdbx_seq_one_letter_code
_entity_poly.pdbx_strand_id
1 'polypeptide(L)'
;MTVRQENSSRARRALVATRDDLILRSMLRRVGDIPELVLLPVLRAVSEDRADVDAGWSALTAHRVRGPAWESPQRSWQRRYGQFVSELEWTATELTRHLPQETVTELVSSAVAARLRRWLRWLLPAFGTVGLVPAGLYPDVMDAGVAFATFLVGPIHRVAAEADGTLVYEIPECAMHTSTGTGVAQTNSCLMGCKAACESVFDANSAMPLEFEPHLPGLSCTLRVHPAGPNRMITTVRRGHE
;
A
#
# COMPACT_ATOMS: atom_id res chain seq x y z
N MET A 1 7.17 -33.48 15.50
CA MET A 1 7.81 -32.16 15.38
C MET A 1 8.52 -31.86 16.70
N THR A 2 9.79 -31.49 16.67
CA THR A 2 10.64 -31.35 17.88
C THR A 2 10.64 -29.91 18.40
N VAL A 3 10.78 -29.72 19.72
CA VAL A 3 10.86 -28.40 20.42
C VAL A 3 11.83 -27.41 19.75
N ARG A 4 12.89 -27.93 19.10
CA ARG A 4 13.87 -27.14 18.35
C ARG A 4 13.29 -26.51 17.07
N GLN A 5 12.39 -27.21 16.37
CA GLN A 5 11.70 -26.68 15.18
C GLN A 5 10.70 -25.58 15.56
N GLU A 6 9.98 -25.74 16.67
CA GLU A 6 9.04 -24.73 17.17
C GLU A 6 9.75 -23.44 17.59
N ASN A 7 10.88 -23.53 18.30
CA ASN A 7 11.67 -22.37 18.70
C ASN A 7 12.24 -21.59 17.50
N SER A 8 12.72 -22.31 16.47
CA SER A 8 13.19 -21.70 15.22
C SER A 8 12.06 -20.96 14.48
N SER A 9 10.87 -21.56 14.40
CA SER A 9 9.70 -20.93 13.79
C SER A 9 9.27 -19.65 14.51
N ARG A 10 9.35 -19.64 15.85
CA ARG A 10 8.98 -18.49 16.69
C ARG A 10 9.95 -17.33 16.53
N ALA A 11 11.26 -17.62 16.52
CA ALA A 11 12.30 -16.63 16.30
C ALA A 11 12.16 -15.98 14.91
N ARG A 12 11.92 -16.77 13.86
CA ARG A 12 11.71 -16.25 12.51
C ARG A 12 10.49 -15.34 12.42
N ARG A 13 9.36 -15.72 13.03
CA ARG A 13 8.15 -14.87 13.09
C ARG A 13 8.40 -13.55 13.81
N ALA A 14 9.14 -13.57 14.92
CA ALA A 14 9.48 -12.36 15.66
C ALA A 14 10.36 -11.40 14.84
N LEU A 15 11.33 -11.93 14.09
CA LEU A 15 12.18 -11.13 13.19
C LEU A 15 11.37 -10.49 12.06
N VAL A 16 10.49 -11.25 11.42
CA VAL A 16 9.60 -10.73 10.35
C VAL A 16 8.69 -9.63 10.90
N ALA A 17 8.04 -9.85 12.05
CA ALA A 17 7.19 -8.83 12.67
C ALA A 17 7.97 -7.55 13.03
N THR A 18 9.21 -7.70 13.47
CA THR A 18 10.09 -6.54 13.79
C THR A 18 10.47 -5.78 12.51
N ARG A 19 10.87 -6.50 11.46
CA ARG A 19 11.17 -5.92 10.14
C ARG A 19 9.96 -5.14 9.62
N ASP A 20 8.79 -5.77 9.63
CA ASP A 20 7.55 -5.21 9.07
C ASP A 20 7.11 -3.96 9.83
N ASP A 21 7.18 -3.96 11.17
CA ASP A 21 6.92 -2.77 11.99
C ASP A 21 7.91 -1.63 11.69
N LEU A 22 9.21 -1.92 11.53
CA LEU A 22 10.21 -0.90 11.21
C LEU A 22 10.00 -0.29 9.81
N ILE A 23 9.70 -1.12 8.81
CA ILE A 23 9.41 -0.65 7.45
C ILE A 23 8.13 0.19 7.45
N LEU A 24 7.06 -0.30 8.08
CA LEU A 24 5.81 0.44 8.20
C LEU A 24 6.03 1.80 8.87
N ARG A 25 6.76 1.86 9.99
CA ARG A 25 7.08 3.13 10.67
C ARG A 25 7.84 4.09 9.76
N SER A 26 8.79 3.58 8.97
CA SER A 26 9.53 4.38 7.99
C SER A 26 8.59 4.96 6.92
N MET A 27 7.68 4.15 6.39
CA MET A 27 6.68 4.58 5.41
C MET A 27 5.69 5.59 6.01
N LEU A 28 5.09 5.29 7.17
CA LEU A 28 4.10 6.15 7.82
C LEU A 28 4.69 7.50 8.27
N ARG A 29 6.00 7.60 8.54
CA ARG A 29 6.67 8.90 8.74
C ARG A 29 6.62 9.81 7.51
N ARG A 30 6.31 9.27 6.33
CA ARG A 30 6.22 10.01 5.06
C ARG A 30 4.80 10.11 4.55
N VAL A 31 3.98 9.07 4.77
CA VAL A 31 2.64 8.95 4.19
C VAL A 31 1.54 9.19 5.24
N GLY A 32 1.82 8.93 6.52
CA GLY A 32 0.80 8.82 7.57
C GLY A 32 0.06 10.10 7.91
N ASP A 33 0.60 11.25 7.55
CA ASP A 33 0.03 12.58 7.78
C ASP A 33 -0.80 13.10 6.59
N ILE A 34 -1.01 12.31 5.52
CA ILE A 34 -1.87 12.69 4.38
C ILE A 34 -3.30 13.05 4.81
N PRO A 35 -4.01 12.25 5.64
CA PRO A 35 -5.36 12.59 6.06
C PRO A 35 -5.42 13.97 6.72
N GLU A 36 -4.49 14.25 7.63
CA GLU A 36 -4.49 15.46 8.45
C GLU A 36 -3.96 16.70 7.71
N LEU A 37 -2.89 16.56 6.90
CA LEU A 37 -2.21 17.69 6.27
C LEU A 37 -2.61 17.95 4.81
N VAL A 38 -3.30 17.01 4.15
CA VAL A 38 -3.72 17.16 2.76
C VAL A 38 -5.23 17.09 2.63
N LEU A 39 -5.85 16.01 3.10
CA LEU A 39 -7.27 15.75 2.84
C LEU A 39 -8.19 16.61 3.72
N LEU A 40 -7.89 16.72 5.01
CA LEU A 40 -8.69 17.51 5.94
C LEU A 40 -8.74 19.01 5.60
N PRO A 41 -7.64 19.68 5.19
CA PRO A 41 -7.72 21.05 4.69
C PRO A 41 -8.61 21.22 3.46
N VAL A 42 -8.58 20.27 2.52
CA VAL A 42 -9.46 20.27 1.34
C VAL A 42 -10.91 20.08 1.78
N LEU A 43 -11.18 19.11 2.65
CA LEU A 43 -12.52 18.84 3.18
C LEU A 43 -13.13 20.09 3.85
N ARG A 44 -12.33 20.80 4.67
CA ARG A 44 -12.74 22.07 5.30
C ARG A 44 -13.03 23.19 4.30
N ALA A 45 -12.42 23.16 3.12
CA ALA A 45 -12.61 24.17 2.09
C ALA A 45 -13.83 23.90 1.22
N VAL A 46 -14.23 22.63 1.06
CA VAL A 46 -15.37 22.23 0.22
C VAL A 46 -16.65 21.96 1.02
N SER A 47 -16.56 21.78 2.34
CA SER A 47 -17.73 21.63 3.21
C SER A 47 -18.39 22.98 3.51
N GLU A 48 -19.71 22.99 3.59
CA GLU A 48 -20.50 24.15 4.03
C GLU A 48 -20.42 24.37 5.54
N ASP A 49 -20.35 23.28 6.32
CA ASP A 49 -20.21 23.32 7.78
C ASP A 49 -18.82 22.82 8.20
N ARG A 50 -17.93 23.79 8.42
CA ARG A 50 -16.57 23.51 8.90
C ARG A 50 -16.55 23.02 10.35
N ALA A 51 -17.50 23.45 11.18
CA ALA A 51 -17.53 23.06 12.58
C ALA A 51 -17.88 21.57 12.71
N ASP A 52 -18.78 21.08 11.87
CA ASP A 52 -19.12 19.65 11.79
C ASP A 52 -17.92 18.81 11.34
N VAL A 53 -17.19 19.25 10.32
CA VAL A 53 -15.93 18.58 9.87
C VAL A 53 -14.91 18.50 11.01
N ASP A 54 -14.70 19.61 11.74
CA ASP A 54 -13.75 19.65 12.85
C ASP A 54 -14.20 18.78 14.03
N ALA A 55 -15.51 18.69 14.29
CA ALA A 55 -16.08 17.81 15.30
C ALA A 55 -15.91 16.33 14.92
N GLY A 56 -16.20 15.96 13.68
CA GLY A 56 -16.03 14.60 13.16
C GLY A 56 -14.56 14.15 13.19
N TRP A 57 -13.64 15.01 12.76
CA TRP A 57 -12.20 14.73 12.85
C TRP A 57 -11.73 14.60 14.30
N SER A 58 -12.21 15.46 15.20
CA SER A 58 -11.88 15.38 16.63
C SER A 58 -12.40 14.10 17.27
N ALA A 59 -13.62 13.67 16.93
CA ALA A 59 -14.20 12.41 17.41
C ALA A 59 -13.37 11.20 16.93
N LEU A 60 -13.00 11.17 15.65
CA LEU A 60 -12.16 10.10 15.10
C LEU A 60 -10.78 10.04 15.79
N THR A 61 -10.13 11.19 15.93
CA THR A 61 -8.77 11.27 16.47
C THR A 61 -8.71 11.16 18.00
N ALA A 62 -9.82 11.34 18.72
CA ALA A 62 -9.92 11.02 20.14
C ALA A 62 -9.63 9.53 20.42
N HIS A 63 -9.85 8.66 19.43
CA HIS A 63 -9.51 7.24 19.49
C HIS A 63 -8.04 6.93 19.18
N ARG A 64 -7.19 7.94 18.91
CA ARG A 64 -5.73 7.74 18.69
C ARG A 64 -5.08 7.26 19.98
N VAL A 65 -4.95 5.94 20.11
CA VAL A 65 -4.21 5.30 21.20
C VAL A 65 -2.70 5.47 20.98
N ARG A 66 -2.01 6.09 21.93
CA ARG A 66 -0.55 5.97 22.06
C ARG A 66 -0.21 4.57 22.58
N GLY A 67 0.67 3.87 21.87
CA GLY A 67 1.09 2.53 22.28
C GLY A 67 1.90 2.54 23.58
N PRO A 68 1.80 1.49 24.41
CA PRO A 68 2.67 1.34 25.58
C PRO A 68 4.14 1.21 25.17
N ALA A 69 5.06 1.55 26.08
CA ALA A 69 6.51 1.47 25.81
C ALA A 69 7.01 0.05 25.44
N TRP A 70 6.26 -0.98 25.85
CA TRP A 70 6.60 -2.40 25.67
C TRP A 70 5.59 -3.13 24.77
N GLU A 71 5.09 -2.44 23.74
CA GLU A 71 4.21 -3.01 22.73
C GLU A 71 4.99 -3.98 21.81
N SER A 72 4.41 -5.15 21.51
CA SER A 72 5.04 -6.05 20.53
C SER A 72 5.05 -5.42 19.13
N PRO A 73 6.04 -5.71 18.27
CA PRO A 73 6.11 -5.13 16.93
C PRO A 73 4.82 -5.33 16.12
N GLN A 74 4.23 -6.53 16.18
CA GLN A 74 2.97 -6.84 15.50
C GLN A 74 1.81 -5.94 15.97
N ARG A 75 1.67 -5.72 17.28
CA ARG A 75 0.63 -4.85 17.82
C ARG A 75 0.89 -3.38 17.49
N SER A 76 2.15 -2.96 17.51
CA SER A 76 2.52 -1.60 17.13
C SER A 76 2.25 -1.32 15.66
N TRP A 77 2.60 -2.26 14.80
CA TRP A 77 2.30 -2.25 13.38
C TRP A 77 0.79 -2.14 13.16
N GLN A 78 0.01 -3.04 13.75
CA GLN A 78 -1.44 -3.11 13.57
C GLN A 78 -2.12 -1.81 14.03
N ARG A 79 -1.75 -1.32 15.21
CA ARG A 79 -2.30 -0.07 15.77
C ARG A 79 -1.99 1.14 14.88
N ARG A 80 -0.74 1.31 14.45
CA ARG A 80 -0.33 2.48 13.66
C ARG A 80 -0.93 2.45 12.27
N TYR A 81 -0.92 1.29 11.62
CA TYR A 81 -1.49 1.16 10.30
C TYR A 81 -3.02 1.29 10.35
N GLY A 82 -3.67 0.62 11.30
CA GLY A 82 -5.11 0.73 11.51
C GLY A 82 -5.57 2.16 11.80
N GLN A 83 -4.80 2.94 12.58
CA GLN A 83 -5.07 4.37 12.78
C GLN A 83 -5.01 5.16 11.47
N PHE A 84 -3.92 5.00 10.70
CA PHE A 84 -3.77 5.67 9.40
C PHE A 84 -4.91 5.29 8.44
N VAL A 85 -5.25 4.01 8.35
CA VAL A 85 -6.31 3.49 7.49
C VAL A 85 -7.67 4.07 7.90
N SER A 86 -8.02 4.07 9.18
CA SER A 86 -9.28 4.65 9.67
C SER A 86 -9.38 6.15 9.36
N GLU A 87 -8.29 6.89 9.52
CA GLU A 87 -8.23 8.32 9.19
C GLU A 87 -8.35 8.59 7.69
N LEU A 88 -7.68 7.77 6.88
CA LEU A 88 -7.77 7.84 5.43
C LEU A 88 -9.17 7.47 4.93
N GLU A 89 -9.78 6.42 5.49
CA GLU A 89 -11.14 6.00 5.16
C GLU A 89 -12.14 7.10 5.47
N TRP A 90 -12.07 7.68 6.67
CA TRP A 90 -12.99 8.74 7.08
C TRP A 90 -12.85 9.98 6.19
N THR A 91 -11.62 10.48 6.00
CA THR A 91 -11.40 11.68 5.19
C THR A 91 -11.81 11.49 3.72
N ALA A 92 -11.50 10.33 3.13
CA ALA A 92 -11.94 10.03 1.76
C ALA A 92 -13.46 9.90 1.66
N THR A 93 -14.10 9.27 2.64
CA THR A 93 -15.57 9.10 2.68
C THR A 93 -16.31 10.42 2.86
N GLU A 94 -15.79 11.33 3.69
CA GLU A 94 -16.38 12.66 3.82
C GLU A 94 -16.20 13.48 2.54
N LEU A 95 -15.01 13.41 1.90
CA LEU A 95 -14.77 14.11 0.64
C LEU A 95 -15.71 13.67 -0.50
N THR A 96 -16.07 12.39 -0.57
CA THR A 96 -17.00 11.90 -1.62
C THR A 96 -18.44 12.39 -1.43
N ARG A 97 -18.78 13.00 -0.28
CA ARG A 97 -20.07 13.68 -0.09
C ARG A 97 -20.12 15.06 -0.75
N HIS A 98 -18.96 15.68 -0.98
CA HIS A 98 -18.84 17.04 -1.50
C HIS A 98 -18.29 17.10 -2.93
N LEU A 99 -17.49 16.10 -3.33
CA LEU A 99 -16.82 16.05 -4.62
C LEU A 99 -17.14 14.75 -5.36
N PRO A 100 -17.09 14.74 -6.71
CA PRO A 100 -17.23 13.51 -7.48
C PRO A 100 -16.20 12.45 -7.06
N GLN A 101 -16.62 11.18 -7.00
CA GLN A 101 -15.76 10.07 -6.57
C GLN A 101 -14.45 9.97 -7.34
N GLU A 102 -14.47 10.22 -8.65
CA GLU A 102 -13.26 10.21 -9.49
C GLU A 102 -12.26 11.29 -9.05
N THR A 103 -12.75 12.51 -8.76
CA THR A 103 -11.92 13.62 -8.26
C THR A 103 -11.30 13.28 -6.91
N VAL A 104 -12.07 12.68 -6.00
CA VAL A 104 -11.54 12.26 -4.69
C VAL A 104 -10.51 11.13 -4.87
N THR A 105 -10.78 10.19 -5.76
CA THR A 105 -9.86 9.09 -6.08
C THR A 105 -8.54 9.64 -6.60
N GLU A 106 -8.56 10.57 -7.55
CA GLU A 106 -7.36 11.21 -8.10
C GLU A 106 -6.59 11.99 -7.02
N LEU A 107 -7.28 12.77 -6.19
CA LEU A 107 -6.68 13.55 -5.10
C LEU A 107 -5.95 12.63 -4.10
N VAL A 108 -6.66 11.62 -3.59
CA VAL A 108 -6.12 10.68 -2.58
C VAL A 108 -4.98 9.86 -3.18
N SER A 109 -5.21 9.23 -4.33
CA SER A 109 -4.21 8.36 -4.96
C SER A 109 -2.96 9.12 -5.36
N SER A 110 -3.08 10.33 -5.91
CA SER A 110 -1.93 11.17 -6.29
C SER A 110 -1.14 11.61 -5.07
N ALA A 111 -1.81 12.02 -3.99
CA ALA A 111 -1.15 12.39 -2.74
C ALA A 111 -0.37 11.20 -2.14
N VAL A 112 -0.99 10.03 -2.08
CA VAL A 112 -0.35 8.80 -1.56
C VAL A 112 0.79 8.37 -2.48
N ALA A 113 0.57 8.27 -3.79
CA ALA A 113 1.57 7.87 -4.77
C ALA A 113 2.79 8.80 -4.78
N ALA A 114 2.59 10.12 -4.72
CA ALA A 114 3.70 11.08 -4.66
C ALA A 114 4.60 10.86 -3.43
N ARG A 115 3.99 10.62 -2.26
CA ARG A 115 4.74 10.36 -1.01
C ARG A 115 5.37 8.98 -0.99
N LEU A 116 4.70 7.96 -1.53
CA LEU A 116 5.25 6.63 -1.72
C LEU A 116 6.46 6.65 -2.66
N ARG A 117 6.39 7.28 -3.84
CA ARG A 117 7.55 7.45 -4.74
C ARG A 117 8.72 8.12 -4.03
N ARG A 118 8.46 9.18 -3.25
CA ARG A 118 9.51 9.88 -2.49
C ARG A 118 10.15 9.02 -1.39
N TRP A 119 9.38 8.12 -0.78
CA TRP A 119 9.86 7.16 0.21
C TRP A 119 10.64 6.02 -0.46
N LEU A 120 10.10 5.46 -1.54
CA LEU A 120 10.68 4.39 -2.34
C LEU A 120 11.84 4.83 -3.22
N ARG A 121 12.17 6.13 -3.32
CA ARG A 121 13.18 6.65 -4.27
C ARG A 121 14.53 5.94 -4.27
N TRP A 122 14.93 5.35 -3.14
CA TRP A 122 16.18 4.60 -3.01
C TRP A 122 16.04 3.11 -3.38
N LEU A 123 14.81 2.59 -3.40
CA LEU A 123 14.45 1.22 -3.78
C LEU A 123 13.98 1.13 -5.25
N LEU A 124 13.37 2.19 -5.80
CA LEU A 124 12.93 2.25 -7.21
C LEU A 124 14.03 1.91 -8.23
N PRO A 125 15.30 2.33 -8.07
CA PRO A 125 16.37 1.90 -8.97
C PRO A 125 16.59 0.39 -8.96
N ALA A 126 16.44 -0.27 -7.80
CA ALA A 126 16.55 -1.73 -7.71
C ALA A 126 15.39 -2.41 -8.45
N PHE A 127 14.17 -1.87 -8.36
CA PHE A 127 13.05 -2.34 -9.19
C PHE A 127 13.32 -2.16 -10.69
N GLY A 128 14.01 -1.09 -11.10
CA GLY A 128 14.45 -0.90 -12.49
C GLY A 128 15.37 -2.01 -13.01
N THR A 129 16.07 -2.74 -12.13
CA THR A 129 16.92 -3.88 -12.52
C THR A 129 16.13 -5.18 -12.72
N VAL A 130 14.85 -5.23 -12.33
CA VAL A 130 13.99 -6.41 -12.51
C VAL A 130 13.86 -6.79 -13.99
N GLY A 131 13.83 -5.80 -14.88
CA GLY A 131 13.82 -6.03 -16.33
C GLY A 131 15.09 -6.71 -16.88
N LEU A 132 16.15 -6.85 -16.07
CA LEU A 132 17.39 -7.55 -16.41
C LEU A 132 17.43 -8.98 -15.85
N VAL A 133 16.43 -9.37 -15.05
CA VAL A 133 16.36 -10.71 -14.45
C VAL A 133 16.08 -11.74 -15.54
N PRO A 134 16.87 -12.82 -15.64
CA PRO A 134 16.59 -13.90 -16.58
C PRO A 134 15.19 -14.46 -16.39
N ALA A 135 14.48 -14.78 -17.49
CA ALA A 135 13.09 -15.22 -17.45
C ALA A 135 12.84 -16.41 -16.49
N GLY A 136 13.78 -17.35 -16.39
CA GLY A 136 13.68 -18.49 -15.47
C GLY A 136 13.79 -18.14 -13.98
N LEU A 137 14.36 -16.97 -13.63
CA LEU A 137 14.49 -16.49 -12.24
C LEU A 137 13.46 -15.42 -11.90
N TYR A 138 12.74 -14.89 -12.89
CA TYR A 138 11.77 -13.81 -12.71
C TYR A 138 10.69 -14.15 -11.66
N PRO A 139 10.05 -15.34 -11.67
CA PRO A 139 9.03 -15.68 -10.69
C PRO A 139 9.55 -15.67 -9.24
N ASP A 140 10.76 -16.19 -9.01
CA ASP A 140 11.36 -16.24 -7.66
C ASP A 140 11.76 -14.85 -7.17
N VAL A 141 12.24 -13.98 -8.06
CA VAL A 141 12.56 -12.57 -7.73
C VAL A 141 11.28 -11.79 -7.41
N MET A 142 10.21 -12.01 -8.16
CA MET A 142 8.90 -11.40 -7.88
C MET A 142 8.31 -11.91 -6.57
N ASP A 143 8.37 -13.22 -6.30
CA ASP A 143 7.93 -13.78 -5.01
C ASP A 143 8.68 -13.14 -3.83
N ALA A 144 9.99 -12.94 -3.96
CA ALA A 144 10.79 -12.27 -2.94
C ALA A 144 10.41 -10.78 -2.78
N GLY A 145 10.19 -10.06 -3.89
CA GLY A 145 9.76 -8.66 -3.90
C GLY A 145 8.37 -8.46 -3.30
N VAL A 146 7.42 -9.32 -3.67
CA VAL A 146 6.06 -9.30 -3.15
C VAL A 146 6.02 -9.73 -1.68
N ALA A 147 6.84 -10.71 -1.26
CA ALA A 147 7.01 -11.06 0.15
C ALA A 147 7.63 -9.94 1.00
N PHE A 148 8.30 -8.96 0.38
CA PHE A 148 8.70 -7.74 1.07
C PHE A 148 7.52 -6.81 1.32
N ALA A 149 6.47 -6.84 0.49
CA ALA A 149 5.28 -6.01 0.65
C ALA A 149 4.33 -6.49 1.76
N THR A 150 4.62 -7.60 2.45
CA THR A 150 3.75 -8.16 3.52
C THR A 150 3.48 -7.16 4.64
N PHE A 151 4.40 -6.24 4.92
CA PHE A 151 4.18 -5.18 5.91
C PHE A 151 3.03 -4.23 5.53
N LEU A 152 2.64 -4.16 4.25
CA LEU A 152 1.64 -3.22 3.75
C LEU A 152 0.31 -3.90 3.46
N VAL A 153 0.36 -5.09 2.85
CA VAL A 153 -0.84 -5.79 2.37
C VAL A 153 -1.22 -7.00 3.22
N GLY A 154 -0.35 -7.47 4.11
CA GLY A 154 -0.57 -8.68 4.89
C GLY A 154 0.00 -9.94 4.21
N PRO A 155 -0.45 -11.15 4.60
CA PRO A 155 -0.01 -12.39 3.97
C PRO A 155 -0.31 -12.38 2.48
N ILE A 156 0.68 -12.74 1.66
CA ILE A 156 0.57 -12.80 0.21
C ILE A 156 1.26 -14.05 -0.31
N HIS A 157 0.65 -14.73 -1.27
CA HIS A 157 1.21 -15.95 -1.85
C HIS A 157 0.80 -16.10 -3.30
N ARG A 158 1.69 -16.65 -4.13
CA ARG A 158 1.42 -16.90 -5.55
C ARG A 158 0.43 -18.04 -5.69
N VAL A 159 -0.60 -17.85 -6.52
CA VAL A 159 -1.63 -18.85 -6.80
C VAL A 159 -1.62 -19.33 -8.25
N ALA A 160 -1.16 -18.50 -9.19
CA ALA A 160 -1.08 -18.85 -10.59
C ALA A 160 0.00 -18.06 -11.34
N ALA A 161 0.25 -18.48 -12.58
CA ALA A 161 0.91 -17.70 -13.61
C ALA A 161 0.08 -17.80 -14.90
N GLU A 162 -0.15 -16.66 -15.54
CA GLU A 162 -0.92 -16.56 -16.79
C GLU A 162 -0.01 -16.80 -18.01
N ALA A 163 -0.62 -17.04 -19.17
CA ALA A 163 0.11 -17.41 -20.39
C ALA A 163 1.04 -16.32 -20.93
N ASP A 164 0.75 -15.05 -20.60
CA ASP A 164 1.57 -13.89 -20.96
C ASP A 164 2.75 -13.66 -20.01
N GLY A 165 2.87 -14.46 -18.94
CA GLY A 165 3.88 -14.32 -17.89
C GLY A 165 3.44 -13.50 -16.68
N THR A 166 2.18 -13.02 -16.65
CA THR A 166 1.62 -12.35 -15.47
C THR A 166 1.58 -13.31 -14.29
N LEU A 167 2.11 -12.87 -13.14
CA LEU A 167 2.09 -13.63 -11.90
C LEU A 167 0.90 -13.20 -11.05
N VAL A 168 0.11 -14.17 -10.58
CA VAL A 168 -1.12 -13.92 -9.81
C VAL A 168 -0.89 -14.31 -8.35
N TYR A 169 -1.13 -13.36 -7.46
CA TYR A 169 -0.99 -13.50 -6.02
C TYR A 169 -2.32 -13.29 -5.31
N GLU A 170 -2.55 -14.05 -4.25
CA GLU A 170 -3.70 -13.89 -3.36
C GLU A 170 -3.27 -13.27 -2.03
N ILE A 171 -4.02 -12.27 -1.60
CA ILE A 171 -3.97 -11.62 -0.28
C ILE A 171 -5.28 -11.96 0.45
N PRO A 172 -5.34 -13.05 1.24
CA PRO A 172 -6.60 -13.51 1.84
C PRO A 172 -7.10 -12.58 2.96
N GLU A 173 -6.18 -11.88 3.64
CA GLU A 173 -6.47 -11.01 4.77
C GLU A 173 -5.76 -9.67 4.57
N CYS A 174 -6.32 -8.81 3.72
CA CYS A 174 -5.69 -7.56 3.37
C CYS A 174 -5.54 -6.64 4.58
N ALA A 175 -4.30 -6.23 4.86
CA ALA A 175 -3.97 -5.35 5.99
C ALA A 175 -4.65 -3.98 5.90
N MET A 176 -5.01 -3.51 4.70
CA MET A 176 -5.82 -2.30 4.50
C MET A 176 -7.21 -2.43 5.16
N HIS A 177 -7.65 -3.65 5.45
CA HIS A 177 -8.90 -3.91 6.13
C HIS A 177 -8.72 -4.43 7.55
N THR A 178 -7.92 -5.49 7.70
CA THR A 178 -7.77 -6.21 8.97
C THR A 178 -7.02 -5.40 10.04
N SER A 179 -6.23 -4.39 9.65
CA SER A 179 -5.50 -3.56 10.61
C SER A 179 -6.40 -2.68 11.47
N THR A 180 -7.61 -2.34 11.00
CA THR A 180 -8.57 -1.53 11.76
C THR A 180 -9.25 -2.31 12.88
N GLY A 181 -9.28 -3.65 12.79
CA GLY A 181 -9.93 -4.53 13.76
C GLY A 181 -11.47 -4.45 13.77
N THR A 182 -12.09 -3.78 12.78
CA THR A 182 -13.55 -3.59 12.72
C THR A 182 -14.31 -4.78 12.13
N GLY A 183 -13.62 -5.65 11.38
CA GLY A 183 -14.25 -6.74 10.63
C GLY A 183 -15.04 -6.28 9.40
N VAL A 184 -14.95 -4.99 9.04
CA VAL A 184 -15.63 -4.38 7.89
C VAL A 184 -14.59 -3.82 6.92
N ALA A 185 -14.87 -3.86 5.62
CA ALA A 185 -13.97 -3.33 4.60
C ALA A 185 -13.94 -1.80 4.58
N GLN A 186 -12.75 -1.22 4.70
CA GLN A 186 -12.47 0.19 4.46
C GLN A 186 -12.35 0.43 2.95
N THR A 187 -13.50 0.72 2.32
CA THR A 187 -13.66 0.72 0.86
C THR A 187 -12.87 1.83 0.19
N ASN A 188 -12.96 3.07 0.69
CA ASN A 188 -12.36 4.22 0.02
C ASN A 188 -10.84 4.25 0.17
N SER A 189 -10.32 3.94 1.35
CA SER A 189 -8.88 3.76 1.60
C SER A 189 -8.30 2.61 0.78
N CYS A 190 -9.04 1.52 0.57
CA CYS A 190 -8.62 0.42 -0.30
C CYS A 190 -8.57 0.84 -1.77
N LEU A 191 -9.67 1.37 -2.32
CA LEU A 191 -9.74 1.71 -3.73
C LEU A 191 -8.82 2.90 -4.09
N MET A 192 -8.79 3.94 -3.26
CA MET A 192 -8.11 5.20 -3.57
C MET A 192 -6.70 5.24 -2.97
N GLY A 193 -6.55 4.82 -1.72
CA GLY A 193 -5.30 4.90 -0.97
C GLY A 193 -4.34 3.73 -1.22
N CYS A 194 -4.86 2.54 -1.49
CA CYS A 194 -4.08 1.36 -1.81
C CYS A 194 -4.01 1.12 -3.32
N LYS A 195 -5.11 0.66 -3.93
CA LYS A 195 -5.17 0.23 -5.34
C LYS A 195 -4.71 1.34 -6.27
N ALA A 196 -5.45 2.45 -6.37
CA ALA A 196 -5.14 3.51 -7.31
C ALA A 196 -3.75 4.13 -7.07
N ALA A 197 -3.34 4.28 -5.81
CA ALA A 197 -2.02 4.81 -5.48
C ALA A 197 -0.89 3.85 -5.90
N CYS A 198 -0.98 2.56 -5.58
CA CYS A 198 0.01 1.56 -5.94
C CYS A 198 0.08 1.35 -7.46
N GLU A 199 -1.05 1.28 -8.15
CA GLU A 199 -1.13 1.18 -9.62
C GLU A 199 -0.55 2.43 -10.30
N SER A 200 -0.67 3.61 -9.67
CA SER A 200 0.03 4.81 -10.15
C SER A 200 1.55 4.69 -9.96
N VAL A 201 2.02 4.23 -8.79
CA VAL A 201 3.45 4.08 -8.51
C VAL A 201 4.11 3.05 -9.44
N PHE A 202 3.39 1.96 -9.69
CA PHE A 202 3.82 0.81 -10.46
C PHE A 202 2.93 0.64 -11.70
N ASP A 203 2.90 1.69 -12.53
CA ASP A 203 2.08 1.72 -13.74
C ASP A 203 2.62 0.78 -14.83
N ALA A 204 1.90 0.74 -15.97
CA ALA A 204 2.26 -0.07 -17.14
C ALA A 204 3.66 0.22 -17.73
N ASN A 205 4.23 1.39 -17.43
CA ASN A 205 5.58 1.78 -17.86
C ASN A 205 6.64 1.51 -16.79
N SER A 206 6.25 1.03 -15.61
CA SER A 206 7.18 0.66 -14.55
C SER A 206 7.86 -0.68 -14.84
N ALA A 207 8.93 -0.97 -14.11
CA ALA A 207 9.65 -2.25 -14.23
C ALA A 207 8.90 -3.44 -13.62
N MET A 208 7.77 -3.18 -12.95
CA MET A 208 6.93 -4.20 -12.31
C MET A 208 5.49 -3.66 -12.26
N PRO A 209 4.76 -3.62 -13.38
CA PRO A 209 3.40 -3.12 -13.39
C PRO A 209 2.50 -3.96 -12.48
N LEU A 210 1.73 -3.28 -11.64
CA LEU A 210 0.83 -3.91 -10.68
C LEU A 210 -0.63 -3.62 -11.05
N GLU A 211 -1.47 -4.62 -10.87
CA GLU A 211 -2.93 -4.50 -10.89
C GLU A 211 -3.51 -5.17 -9.64
N PHE A 212 -4.29 -4.41 -8.88
CA PHE A 212 -4.98 -4.92 -7.68
C PHE A 212 -6.46 -5.13 -7.98
N GLU A 213 -7.00 -6.27 -7.59
CA GLU A 213 -8.42 -6.60 -7.68
C GLU A 213 -8.96 -6.89 -6.26
N PRO A 214 -9.45 -5.86 -5.54
CA PRO A 214 -10.04 -6.03 -4.22
C PRO A 214 -11.35 -6.80 -4.29
N HIS A 215 -11.54 -7.79 -3.41
CA HIS A 215 -12.75 -8.60 -3.36
C HIS A 215 -13.78 -8.03 -2.38
N LEU A 216 -14.16 -6.76 -2.58
CA LEU A 216 -15.14 -6.07 -1.73
C LEU A 216 -16.56 -6.67 -1.87
N PRO A 217 -17.38 -6.73 -0.80
CA PRO A 217 -17.14 -6.23 0.55
C PRO A 217 -16.32 -7.18 1.44
N GLY A 218 -15.77 -8.25 0.88
CA GLY A 218 -14.80 -9.11 1.56
C GLY A 218 -13.49 -8.37 1.86
N LEU A 219 -12.60 -9.05 2.60
CA LEU A 219 -11.36 -8.47 3.12
C LEU A 219 -10.10 -8.95 2.36
N SER A 220 -10.29 -9.66 1.25
CA SER A 220 -9.20 -10.21 0.42
C SER A 220 -8.97 -9.38 -0.83
N CYS A 221 -7.84 -9.63 -1.51
CA CYS A 221 -7.44 -8.94 -2.72
C CYS A 221 -6.60 -9.87 -3.59
N THR A 222 -6.75 -9.78 -4.91
CA THR A 222 -5.83 -10.37 -5.88
C THR A 222 -4.83 -9.32 -6.35
N LEU A 223 -3.55 -9.69 -6.42
CA LEU A 223 -2.51 -8.86 -7.03
C LEU A 223 -2.00 -9.56 -8.28
N ARG A 224 -2.08 -8.89 -9.42
CA ARG A 224 -1.40 -9.29 -10.66
C ARG A 224 -0.14 -8.47 -10.82
N VAL A 225 0.97 -9.16 -11.05
CA VAL A 225 2.26 -8.56 -11.39
C VAL A 225 2.53 -8.88 -12.86
N HIS A 226 2.38 -7.87 -13.72
CA HIS A 226 2.59 -8.06 -15.14
C HIS A 226 4.09 -8.08 -15.46
N PRO A 227 4.49 -8.76 -16.55
CA PRO A 227 5.83 -8.59 -17.10
C PRO A 227 6.08 -7.11 -17.42
N ALA A 228 7.31 -6.65 -17.20
CA ALA A 228 7.69 -5.33 -17.68
C ALA A 228 7.47 -5.26 -19.20
N GLY A 229 6.77 -4.23 -19.67
CA GLY A 229 6.58 -4.01 -21.10
C GLY A 229 7.92 -3.95 -21.83
N PRO A 230 7.98 -4.22 -23.16
CA PRO A 230 9.22 -4.13 -23.92
C PRO A 230 9.80 -2.73 -23.71
N ASN A 231 10.93 -2.71 -23.00
CA ASN A 231 11.68 -1.53 -22.65
C ASN A 231 11.80 -0.66 -23.90
N ARG A 232 11.08 0.47 -23.97
CA ARG A 232 11.44 1.54 -24.90
C ARG A 232 12.74 2.13 -24.39
N MET A 233 13.82 1.36 -24.51
CA MET A 233 15.17 1.84 -24.40
C MET A 233 15.26 3.04 -25.33
N ILE A 234 15.40 4.21 -24.71
CA ILE A 234 16.03 5.42 -25.23
C ILE A 234 16.29 5.28 -26.73
N THR A 235 15.29 5.66 -27.54
CA THR A 235 15.56 5.97 -28.94
C THR A 235 16.45 7.19 -28.87
N THR A 236 17.75 6.97 -28.86
CA THR A 236 18.74 8.02 -29.06
C THR A 236 18.34 8.69 -30.36
N VAL A 237 17.75 9.87 -30.25
CA VAL A 237 17.50 10.76 -31.37
C VAL A 237 18.89 11.06 -31.92
N ARG A 238 19.31 10.29 -32.93
CA ARG A 238 20.33 10.72 -33.88
C ARG A 238 19.73 11.97 -34.52
N ARG A 239 20.09 13.14 -33.98
CA ARG A 239 20.02 14.39 -34.74
C ARG A 239 20.92 14.19 -35.94
N GLY A 240 20.30 13.92 -37.10
CA GLY A 240 20.93 14.12 -38.38
C GLY A 240 21.28 15.59 -38.49
N HIS A 241 22.58 15.86 -38.60
CA HIS A 241 23.07 17.03 -39.26
C HIS A 241 22.98 16.74 -40.75
N GLU A 242 22.03 17.38 -41.43
CA GLU A 242 22.14 17.83 -42.82
C GLU A 242 21.52 19.22 -42.91
#